data_AF-A0A935SXU1-F1
#
_entry.id   AF-A0A935SXU1-F1
#
_cell.length_a   1.000
_cell.length_b   1.000
_cell.length_c   1.000
_cell.angle_alpha   90.00
_cell.angle_beta   90.00
_cell.angle_gamma   90.00
#
_symmetry.space_group_name_H-M   'P 1'
#
loop_
_entity.id
_entity.type
_entity.pdbx_description
1 polymer ?
#
loop_
_entity_poly.entity_id
_entity_poly.type
_entity_poly.pdbx_seq_one_letter_code
_entity_poly.pdbx_strand_id
1 'polypeptide(L)'
;MKTDFSRPRRAKSHERDESPRSASPSVVAPTNWTLPSPHAWVGLVCFLLIGWGFVNADALTLAADDGLGYALGPVGLACMTLLLGYSVRKRLRPLRNLGPLSTWLEIHLILGLLGPTAILYHARFESSSSNATVAMACMLAVAGSGVGGRFVYGRLHRGLAGPRRSVDSLRRDARQQLAPIETLIERTPQVKARLAGFEATAFGPLSFGLRATRPFWLRPWSWIARLGTVAALMRGAESRFRRRDIRRALRRHFSAQCRAVELAVFEQIFSLWHAIHVPLCFILFISAVVHVVAVHLY
;
A
#
# COMPACT_ATOMS: atom_id res chain seq x y z
N MET A 1 -39.13 65.80 39.98
CA MET A 1 -39.95 65.37 41.13
C MET A 1 -40.13 63.86 40.99
N LYS A 2 -39.50 62.94 41.72
CA LYS A 2 -38.76 62.93 42.99
C LYS A 2 -37.51 62.04 42.85
N THR A 3 -36.48 62.39 43.61
CA THR A 3 -35.30 61.59 43.96
C THR A 3 -35.66 60.49 44.95
N ASP A 4 -35.01 59.32 44.90
CA ASP A 4 -34.61 58.61 46.12
C ASP A 4 -33.35 57.76 45.89
N PHE A 5 -32.50 57.75 46.91
CA PHE A 5 -31.13 57.27 46.98
C PHE A 5 -31.12 56.19 48.07
N SER A 6 -30.66 54.97 47.80
CA SER A 6 -30.32 53.99 48.85
C SER A 6 -29.30 52.96 48.36
N ARG A 7 -28.15 52.91 49.03
CA ARG A 7 -26.93 52.12 48.75
C ARG A 7 -27.07 50.61 49.16
N PRO A 8 -25.98 49.83 49.31
CA PRO A 8 -25.39 48.94 48.31
C PRO A 8 -25.44 47.45 48.75
N ARG A 9 -25.33 46.48 47.82
CA ARG A 9 -25.11 45.06 48.19
C ARG A 9 -23.86 44.49 47.53
N ARG A 10 -22.80 44.48 48.35
CA ARG A 10 -21.73 43.49 48.53
C ARG A 10 -21.46 42.49 47.39
N ALA A 11 -20.19 42.54 46.97
CA ALA A 11 -19.44 41.56 46.21
C ALA A 11 -19.79 40.09 46.47
N LYS A 12 -19.89 39.32 45.38
CA LYS A 12 -19.37 37.95 45.31
C LYS A 12 -18.58 37.78 44.03
N SER A 13 -17.27 37.78 44.22
CA SER A 13 -16.26 37.20 43.35
C SER A 13 -16.61 35.77 42.98
N HIS A 14 -16.74 35.49 41.69
CA HIS A 14 -16.51 34.17 41.12
C HIS A 14 -16.03 34.35 39.69
N GLU A 15 -14.81 34.86 39.55
CA GLU A 15 -13.98 34.57 38.37
C GLU A 15 -13.82 33.05 38.31
N ARG A 16 -14.52 32.43 37.37
CA ARG A 16 -14.24 31.06 36.96
C ARG A 16 -13.19 31.17 35.86
N ASP A 17 -11.96 30.87 36.27
CA ASP A 17 -10.78 30.71 35.45
C ASP A 17 -10.98 29.53 34.48
N GLU A 18 -11.54 29.81 33.30
CA GLU A 18 -11.60 28.85 32.19
C GLU A 18 -10.27 28.89 31.42
N SER A 19 -9.26 28.29 32.05
CA SER A 19 -8.05 27.83 31.37
C SER A 19 -8.44 26.80 30.27
N PRO A 20 -8.08 27.02 29.00
CA PRO A 20 -8.31 26.03 27.96
C PRO A 20 -7.35 24.87 28.19
N ARG A 21 -7.87 23.77 28.74
CA ARG A 21 -7.16 22.49 28.86
C ARG A 21 -6.65 22.09 27.48
N SER A 22 -5.34 22.19 27.31
CA SER A 22 -4.61 21.69 26.15
C SER A 22 -4.90 20.20 25.98
N ALA A 23 -5.73 19.85 25.00
CA ALA A 23 -5.89 18.48 24.55
C ALA A 23 -4.52 17.97 24.08
N SER A 24 -3.89 17.14 24.89
CA SER A 24 -2.68 16.41 24.52
C SER A 24 -3.03 15.50 23.35
N PRO A 25 -2.25 15.48 22.25
CA PRO A 25 -2.51 14.52 21.19
C PRO A 25 -2.30 13.13 21.78
N SER A 26 -3.38 12.35 21.86
CA SER A 26 -3.34 10.95 22.24
C SER A 26 -2.35 10.24 21.31
N VAL A 27 -1.16 9.93 21.84
CA VAL A 27 -0.20 9.04 21.20
C VAL A 27 -0.92 7.70 21.09
N VAL A 28 -1.42 7.40 19.90
CA VAL A 28 -1.96 6.08 19.58
C VAL A 28 -0.82 5.09 19.85
N ALA A 29 -0.99 4.28 20.90
CA ALA A 29 -0.05 3.22 21.23
C ALA A 29 0.14 2.32 20.00
N PRO A 30 1.37 1.85 19.71
CA PRO A 30 1.58 0.89 18.64
C PRO A 30 0.80 -0.37 19.00
N THR A 31 -0.28 -0.65 18.26
CA THR A 31 -1.04 -1.88 18.39
C THR A 31 -0.09 -3.06 18.21
N ASN A 32 0.16 -3.71 19.34
CA ASN A 32 0.80 -4.99 19.56
C ASN A 32 0.26 -6.06 18.61
N TRP A 33 1.18 -6.88 18.07
CA TRP A 33 0.97 -8.20 17.44
C TRP A 33 -0.47 -8.51 17.01
N THR A 34 -0.95 -7.81 15.98
CA THR A 34 -2.27 -8.07 15.40
C THR A 34 -2.29 -9.49 14.86
N LEU A 35 -3.25 -10.31 15.30
CA LEU A 35 -3.56 -11.61 14.72
C LEU A 35 -3.52 -11.52 13.18
N PRO A 36 -3.06 -12.56 12.47
CA PRO A 36 -3.11 -12.57 11.02
C PRO A 36 -4.52 -12.25 10.57
N SER A 37 -4.67 -11.26 9.69
CA SER A 37 -5.97 -10.88 9.14
C SER A 37 -6.66 -12.11 8.53
N PRO A 38 -8.01 -12.21 8.55
CA PRO A 38 -8.74 -13.42 8.13
C PRO A 38 -8.28 -14.02 6.79
N HIS A 39 -8.02 -13.18 5.79
CA HIS A 39 -7.47 -13.60 4.49
C HIS A 39 -6.09 -14.25 4.54
N ALA A 40 -5.26 -13.96 5.55
CA ALA A 40 -3.97 -14.61 5.75
C ALA A 40 -4.12 -16.07 6.22
N TRP A 41 -5.09 -16.34 7.10
CA TRP A 41 -5.43 -17.71 7.50
C TRP A 41 -6.01 -18.51 6.34
N VAL A 42 -6.96 -17.93 5.60
CA VAL A 42 -7.47 -18.54 4.36
C VAL A 42 -6.33 -18.84 3.40
N GLY A 43 -5.38 -17.91 3.24
CA GLY A 43 -4.24 -18.13 2.36
C GLY A 43 -3.30 -19.23 2.80
N LEU A 44 -3.06 -19.36 4.11
CA LEU A 44 -2.31 -20.49 4.65
C LEU A 44 -3.02 -21.81 4.39
N VAL A 45 -4.33 -21.88 4.66
CA VAL A 45 -5.13 -23.09 4.42
C VAL A 45 -5.13 -23.46 2.94
N CYS A 46 -5.40 -22.52 2.04
CA CYS A 46 -5.34 -22.76 0.59
C CYS A 46 -3.95 -23.22 0.14
N PHE A 47 -2.87 -22.62 0.66
CA PHE A 47 -1.51 -23.04 0.33
C PHE A 47 -1.24 -24.49 0.76
N LEU A 48 -1.63 -24.87 1.99
CA LEU A 48 -1.50 -26.24 2.49
C LEU A 48 -2.36 -27.22 1.68
N LEU A 49 -3.60 -26.85 1.35
CA LEU A 49 -4.49 -27.67 0.52
C LEU A 49 -3.95 -27.86 -0.88
N ILE A 50 -3.43 -26.81 -1.52
CA ILE A 50 -2.80 -26.91 -2.85
C ILE A 50 -1.58 -27.82 -2.78
N GLY A 51 -0.71 -27.65 -1.77
CA GLY A 51 0.47 -28.48 -1.59
C GLY A 51 0.14 -29.95 -1.35
N TRP A 52 -0.82 -30.24 -0.47
CA TRP A 52 -1.29 -31.60 -0.21
C TRP A 52 -1.92 -32.23 -1.46
N GLY A 53 -2.80 -31.49 -2.14
CA GLY A 53 -3.48 -31.97 -3.34
C GLY A 53 -2.51 -32.26 -4.48
N PHE A 54 -1.48 -31.43 -4.66
CA PHE A 54 -0.44 -31.64 -5.67
C PHE A 54 0.39 -32.89 -5.39
N VAL A 55 0.76 -33.15 -4.13
CA VAL A 55 1.51 -34.37 -3.75
C VAL A 55 0.68 -35.63 -3.90
N ASN A 56 -0.63 -35.54 -3.70
CA ASN A 56 -1.56 -36.67 -3.76
C ASN A 56 -2.37 -36.69 -5.07
N ALA A 57 -1.92 -36.01 -6.12
CA ALA A 57 -2.68 -35.81 -7.35
C ALA A 57 -3.14 -37.14 -7.99
N ASP A 58 -2.25 -38.12 -8.04
CA ASP A 58 -2.52 -39.46 -8.60
C ASP A 58 -3.51 -40.26 -7.76
N ALA A 59 -3.53 -40.02 -6.43
CA ALA A 59 -4.40 -40.70 -5.48
C ALA A 59 -5.77 -40.03 -5.29
N LEU A 60 -5.97 -38.82 -5.83
CA LEU A 60 -7.25 -38.11 -5.77
C LEU A 60 -8.28 -38.81 -6.65
N THR A 61 -9.18 -39.59 -6.03
CA THR A 61 -10.36 -40.20 -6.66
C THR A 61 -11.51 -39.19 -6.82
N LEU A 62 -11.19 -37.97 -7.25
CA LEU A 62 -12.18 -36.96 -7.64
C LEU A 62 -12.51 -37.18 -9.12
N ALA A 63 -13.37 -38.14 -9.43
CA ALA A 63 -13.88 -38.28 -10.79
C ALA A 63 -14.64 -37.01 -11.18
N ALA A 64 -14.42 -36.50 -12.40
CA ALA A 64 -15.19 -35.38 -12.95
C ALA A 64 -16.68 -35.73 -13.12
N ASP A 65 -16.99 -37.02 -12.99
CA ASP A 65 -18.26 -37.63 -13.38
C ASP A 65 -19.13 -37.97 -12.15
N ASP A 66 -18.63 -37.82 -10.91
CA ASP A 66 -19.41 -38.03 -9.69
C ASP A 66 -19.11 -37.03 -8.55
N GLY A 67 -20.16 -36.33 -8.13
CA GLY A 67 -20.25 -35.57 -6.89
C GLY A 67 -19.30 -34.36 -6.78
N LEU A 68 -18.24 -34.51 -5.97
CA LEU A 68 -17.42 -33.39 -5.51
C LEU A 68 -16.50 -32.83 -6.61
N GLY A 69 -15.99 -33.65 -7.52
CA GLY A 69 -15.13 -33.20 -8.63
C GLY A 69 -15.87 -32.29 -9.62
N TYR A 70 -17.10 -32.66 -9.97
CA TYR A 70 -17.98 -31.84 -10.82
C TYR A 70 -18.34 -30.51 -10.12
N ALA A 71 -18.78 -30.55 -8.86
CA ALA A 71 -19.26 -29.37 -8.13
C ALA A 71 -18.19 -28.28 -7.95
N LEU A 72 -16.91 -28.66 -7.87
CA LEU A 72 -15.79 -27.72 -7.70
C LEU A 72 -15.59 -26.79 -8.91
N GLY A 73 -15.92 -27.25 -10.12
CA GLY A 73 -15.82 -26.45 -11.35
C GLY A 73 -16.74 -25.22 -11.31
N PRO A 74 -18.08 -25.41 -11.20
CA PRO A 74 -19.03 -24.31 -11.06
C PRO A 74 -18.78 -23.43 -9.83
N VAL A 75 -18.37 -23.98 -8.69
CA VAL A 75 -17.99 -23.20 -7.50
C VAL A 75 -16.77 -22.32 -7.78
N GLY A 76 -15.75 -22.86 -8.43
CA GLY A 76 -14.58 -22.12 -8.86
C GLY A 76 -14.92 -20.99 -9.82
N LEU A 77 -15.75 -21.27 -10.84
CA LEU A 77 -16.23 -20.28 -11.80
C LEU A 77 -17.07 -19.18 -11.13
N ALA A 78 -17.94 -19.55 -10.18
CA ALA A 78 -18.72 -18.60 -9.40
C ALA A 78 -17.80 -17.68 -8.58
N CYS A 79 -16.78 -18.23 -7.91
CA CYS A 79 -15.76 -17.43 -7.22
C CYS A 79 -15.07 -16.45 -8.19
N MET A 80 -14.61 -16.93 -9.35
CA MET A 80 -13.94 -16.10 -10.37
C MET A 80 -14.84 -14.99 -10.91
N THR A 81 -16.11 -15.28 -11.12
CA THR A 81 -17.09 -14.29 -11.58
C THR A 81 -17.34 -13.22 -10.51
N LEU A 82 -17.46 -13.63 -9.24
CA LEU A 82 -17.64 -12.70 -8.12
C LEU A 82 -16.43 -11.79 -7.90
N LEU A 83 -15.21 -12.19 -8.28
CA LEU A 83 -14.02 -11.31 -8.26
C LEU A 83 -14.21 -10.06 -9.12
N LEU A 84 -14.91 -10.17 -10.25
CA LEU A 84 -15.23 -9.03 -11.10
C LEU A 84 -16.17 -8.03 -10.40
N GLY A 85 -16.95 -8.49 -9.42
CA GLY A 85 -17.82 -7.65 -8.60
C GLY A 85 -17.07 -6.50 -7.91
N TYR A 86 -15.83 -6.74 -7.45
CA TYR A 86 -14.96 -5.67 -6.93
C TYR A 86 -14.66 -4.60 -7.99
N SER A 87 -14.28 -5.03 -9.20
CA SER A 87 -13.98 -4.14 -10.33
C SER A 87 -15.19 -3.34 -10.80
N VAL A 88 -16.35 -4.00 -10.87
CA VAL A 88 -17.63 -3.39 -11.25
C VAL A 88 -18.06 -2.34 -10.23
N ARG A 89 -18.05 -2.69 -8.94
CA ARG A 89 -18.35 -1.75 -7.85
C ARG A 89 -17.48 -0.50 -7.89
N LYS A 90 -16.18 -0.65 -8.16
CA LYS A 90 -15.24 0.49 -8.23
C LYS A 90 -15.57 1.46 -9.37
N ARG A 91 -16.22 0.98 -10.44
CA ARG A 91 -16.55 1.77 -11.65
C ARG A 91 -17.98 2.32 -11.63
N LEU A 92 -18.92 1.58 -11.05
CA LEU A 92 -20.34 1.93 -11.04
C LEU A 92 -20.70 2.73 -9.78
N ARG A 93 -21.10 3.99 -9.98
CA ARG A 93 -21.58 4.90 -8.92
C ARG A 93 -22.70 4.33 -8.03
N PRO A 94 -23.72 3.60 -8.51
CA PRO A 94 -24.80 3.12 -7.65
C PRO A 94 -24.37 2.07 -6.62
N LEU A 95 -23.30 1.31 -6.90
CA LEU A 95 -22.81 0.25 -6.00
C LEU A 95 -21.88 0.76 -4.89
N ARG A 96 -21.63 2.08 -4.84
CA ARG A 96 -20.71 2.71 -3.87
C ARG A 96 -21.21 2.60 -2.42
N ASN A 97 -22.51 2.44 -2.22
CA ASN A 97 -23.15 2.38 -0.89
C ASN A 97 -23.14 0.97 -0.27
N LEU A 98 -22.72 -0.08 -1.00
CA LEU A 98 -22.75 -1.46 -0.51
C LEU A 98 -21.61 -1.78 0.48
N GLY A 99 -21.46 -1.02 1.55
CA GLY A 99 -20.46 -1.23 2.60
C GLY A 99 -19.07 -0.62 2.31
N PRO A 100 -18.06 -0.89 3.14
CA PRO A 100 -16.71 -0.30 3.02
C PRO A 100 -15.88 -0.91 1.88
N LEU A 101 -15.00 -0.13 1.24
CA LEU A 101 -14.10 -0.63 0.19
C LEU A 101 -13.13 -1.70 0.69
N SER A 102 -12.69 -1.62 1.95
CA SER A 102 -11.79 -2.59 2.58
C SER A 102 -12.40 -4.00 2.61
N THR A 103 -13.69 -4.12 2.92
CA THR A 103 -14.40 -5.40 2.95
C THR A 103 -14.46 -6.05 1.57
N TRP A 104 -14.71 -5.27 0.51
CA TRP A 104 -14.72 -5.80 -0.85
C TRP A 104 -13.34 -6.25 -1.33
N LEU A 105 -12.29 -5.53 -0.93
CA LEU A 105 -10.92 -5.97 -1.18
C LEU A 105 -10.61 -7.27 -0.44
N GLU A 106 -11.06 -7.41 0.81
CA GLU A 106 -10.89 -8.65 1.58
C GLU A 106 -11.63 -9.84 0.94
N ILE A 107 -12.88 -9.66 0.54
CA ILE A 107 -13.65 -10.68 -0.20
C ILE A 107 -12.94 -11.05 -1.50
N HIS A 108 -12.44 -10.05 -2.26
CA HIS A 108 -11.68 -10.29 -3.48
C HIS A 108 -10.41 -11.11 -3.24
N LEU A 109 -9.68 -10.86 -2.15
CA LEU A 109 -8.50 -11.65 -1.80
C LEU A 109 -8.90 -13.09 -1.43
N ILE A 110 -9.95 -13.27 -0.62
CA ILE A 110 -10.42 -14.61 -0.20
C ILE A 110 -10.88 -15.42 -1.40
N LEU A 111 -11.77 -14.87 -2.24
CA LEU A 111 -12.25 -15.55 -3.44
C LEU A 111 -11.13 -15.80 -4.45
N GLY A 112 -10.12 -14.91 -4.49
CA GLY A 112 -8.96 -15.02 -5.36
C GLY A 112 -8.00 -16.14 -4.97
N LEU A 113 -8.18 -16.74 -3.79
CA LEU A 113 -7.46 -17.93 -3.34
C LEU A 113 -8.36 -19.18 -3.36
N LEU A 114 -9.62 -19.05 -2.94
CA LEU A 114 -10.59 -20.15 -2.96
C LEU A 114 -10.90 -20.61 -4.39
N GLY A 115 -11.10 -19.67 -5.32
CA GLY A 115 -11.39 -19.97 -6.72
C GLY A 115 -10.29 -20.82 -7.39
N PRO A 116 -9.02 -20.40 -7.38
CA PRO A 116 -7.93 -21.22 -7.92
C PRO A 116 -7.78 -22.56 -7.23
N THR A 117 -7.97 -22.62 -5.91
CA THR A 117 -7.90 -23.88 -5.17
C THR A 117 -8.98 -24.84 -5.68
N ALA A 118 -10.24 -24.40 -5.77
CA ALA A 118 -11.33 -25.23 -6.27
C ALA A 118 -11.10 -25.71 -7.71
N ILE A 119 -10.62 -24.82 -8.60
CA ILE A 119 -10.36 -25.16 -10.01
C ILE A 119 -9.19 -26.15 -10.15
N LEU A 120 -8.12 -26.02 -9.34
CA LEU A 120 -7.02 -26.98 -9.34
C LEU A 120 -7.49 -28.38 -8.95
N TYR A 121 -8.35 -28.48 -7.93
CA TYR A 121 -8.93 -29.77 -7.52
C TYR A 121 -9.93 -30.32 -8.53
N HIS A 122 -10.77 -29.47 -9.14
CA HIS A 122 -11.66 -29.86 -10.24
C HIS A 122 -10.87 -30.48 -11.41
N ALA A 123 -9.72 -29.88 -11.74
CA ALA A 123 -8.85 -30.35 -12.81
C ALA A 123 -7.86 -31.45 -12.38
N ARG A 124 -7.90 -31.89 -11.10
CA ARG A 124 -6.91 -32.81 -10.50
C ARG A 124 -5.45 -32.42 -10.76
N PHE A 125 -5.17 -31.11 -10.81
CA PHE A 125 -3.85 -30.54 -11.14
C PHE A 125 -3.34 -30.85 -12.56
N GLU A 126 -4.18 -31.42 -13.43
CA GLU A 126 -3.88 -31.71 -14.83
C GLU A 126 -4.70 -30.83 -15.77
N SER A 127 -4.30 -30.75 -17.04
CA SER A 127 -5.05 -30.03 -18.06
C SER A 127 -5.26 -30.92 -19.28
N SER A 128 -6.52 -31.25 -19.58
CA SER A 128 -6.90 -32.18 -20.65
C SER A 128 -6.90 -31.56 -22.05
N SER A 129 -6.97 -30.23 -22.16
CA SER A 129 -7.03 -29.51 -23.43
C SER A 129 -6.17 -28.24 -23.41
N SER A 130 -5.73 -27.81 -24.60
CA SER A 130 -4.93 -26.59 -24.78
C SER A 130 -5.62 -25.34 -24.23
N ASN A 131 -6.95 -25.21 -24.40
CA ASN A 131 -7.70 -24.12 -23.80
C ASN A 131 -7.73 -24.20 -22.26
N ALA A 132 -7.91 -25.39 -21.68
CA ALA A 132 -7.84 -25.57 -20.23
C ALA A 132 -6.45 -25.22 -19.67
N THR A 133 -5.37 -25.55 -20.39
CA THR A 133 -4.01 -25.18 -20.02
C THR A 133 -3.83 -23.65 -20.00
N VAL A 134 -4.36 -22.93 -20.99
CA VAL A 134 -4.30 -21.47 -21.03
C VAL A 134 -5.08 -20.85 -19.87
N ALA A 135 -6.30 -21.33 -19.60
CA ALA A 135 -7.11 -20.90 -18.45
C ALA A 135 -6.36 -21.13 -17.13
N MET A 136 -5.80 -22.32 -16.93
CA MET A 136 -5.03 -22.69 -15.75
C MET A 136 -3.80 -21.80 -15.57
N ALA A 137 -3.02 -21.60 -16.63
CA ALA A 137 -1.82 -20.75 -16.58
C ALA A 137 -2.17 -19.29 -16.24
N CYS A 138 -3.22 -18.74 -16.89
CA CYS A 138 -3.66 -17.38 -16.59
C CYS A 138 -4.20 -17.26 -15.16
N MET A 139 -4.94 -18.25 -14.67
CA MET A 139 -5.45 -18.29 -13.31
C MET A 139 -4.33 -18.25 -12.28
N LEU A 140 -3.32 -19.13 -12.45
CA LEU A 140 -2.17 -19.17 -11.56
C LEU A 140 -1.35 -17.88 -11.61
N ALA A 141 -1.16 -17.31 -12.80
CA ALA A 141 -0.48 -16.02 -12.97
C ALA A 141 -1.22 -14.86 -12.30
N VAL A 142 -2.55 -14.79 -12.44
CA VAL A 142 -3.41 -13.76 -11.81
C VAL A 142 -3.43 -13.94 -10.30
N ALA A 143 -3.69 -15.15 -9.80
CA ALA A 143 -3.73 -15.43 -8.37
C ALA A 143 -2.37 -15.15 -7.70
N GLY A 144 -1.28 -15.65 -8.29
CA GLY A 144 0.09 -15.43 -7.81
C GLY A 144 0.48 -13.94 -7.83
N SER A 145 0.19 -13.23 -8.94
CA SER A 145 0.44 -11.79 -9.01
C SER A 145 -0.45 -10.98 -8.06
N GLY A 146 -1.66 -11.44 -7.74
CA GLY A 146 -2.53 -10.84 -6.72
C GLY A 146 -1.95 -10.95 -5.31
N VAL A 147 -1.47 -12.15 -4.93
CA VAL A 147 -0.75 -12.37 -3.65
C VAL A 147 0.50 -11.50 -3.57
N GLY A 148 1.29 -11.44 -4.64
CA GLY A 148 2.46 -10.57 -4.73
C GLY A 148 2.11 -9.09 -4.58
N GLY A 149 1.07 -8.61 -5.27
CA GLY A 149 0.56 -7.25 -5.16
C GLY A 149 0.17 -6.88 -3.73
N ARG A 150 -0.49 -7.80 -3.01
CA ARG A 150 -0.86 -7.62 -1.59
C ARG A 150 0.34 -7.52 -0.66
N PHE A 151 1.39 -8.29 -0.91
CA PHE A 151 2.64 -8.22 -0.15
C PHE A 151 3.34 -6.86 -0.33
N VAL A 152 3.46 -6.41 -1.59
CA VAL A 152 4.06 -5.10 -1.94
C VAL A 152 3.24 -3.95 -1.32
N TYR A 153 1.91 -4.00 -1.44
CA TYR A 153 1.01 -3.02 -0.83
C TYR A 153 1.19 -2.94 0.70
N GLY A 154 1.23 -4.10 1.37
CA GLY A 154 1.35 -4.17 2.82
C GLY A 154 2.69 -3.65 3.35
N ARG A 155 3.80 -3.91 2.65
CA ARG A 155 5.14 -3.51 3.10
C ARG A 155 5.37 -2.01 2.96
N LEU A 156 4.80 -1.39 1.94
CA LEU A 156 5.08 0.02 1.66
C LEU A 156 4.02 0.99 2.18
N HIS A 157 2.73 0.63 2.15
CA HIS A 157 1.67 1.53 2.62
C HIS A 157 1.73 1.75 4.14
N ARG A 158 2.21 0.77 4.93
CA ARG A 158 2.41 0.90 6.39
C ARG A 158 3.32 2.07 6.80
N GLY A 159 4.24 2.50 5.93
CA GLY A 159 5.13 3.64 6.19
C GLY A 159 4.63 4.99 5.63
N LEU A 160 3.62 4.97 4.76
CA LEU A 160 3.18 6.12 3.97
C LEU A 160 1.71 6.51 4.23
N ALA A 161 1.03 5.82 5.14
CA ALA A 161 -0.34 6.08 5.57
C ALA A 161 -0.47 7.50 6.17
N GLY A 162 -0.82 8.43 5.30
CA GLY A 162 -1.17 9.81 5.59
C GLY A 162 -2.01 10.36 4.43
N PRO A 163 -2.74 11.47 4.62
CA PRO A 163 -3.65 12.00 3.60
C PRO A 163 -2.92 12.16 2.26
N ARG A 164 -3.42 11.46 1.23
CA ARG A 164 -3.02 11.52 -0.21
C ARG A 164 -1.64 12.15 -0.46
N ARG A 165 -0.58 11.48 -0.04
CA ARG A 165 0.78 11.92 -0.33
C ARG A 165 1.12 11.52 -1.76
N SER A 166 1.36 12.50 -2.62
CA SER A 166 1.98 12.29 -3.92
C SER A 166 3.50 12.43 -3.78
N VAL A 167 4.26 11.90 -4.75
CA VAL A 167 5.71 12.12 -4.80
C VAL A 167 6.02 13.63 -4.74
N ASP A 168 5.25 14.45 -5.46
CA ASP A 168 5.42 15.90 -5.49
C ASP A 168 5.05 16.60 -4.17
N SER A 169 4.04 16.10 -3.45
CA SER A 169 3.73 16.65 -2.12
C SER A 169 4.85 16.33 -1.14
N LEU A 170 5.39 15.12 -1.15
CA LEU A 170 6.52 14.73 -0.30
C LEU A 170 7.81 15.50 -0.63
N ARG A 171 8.06 15.81 -1.91
CA ARG A 171 9.18 16.66 -2.34
C ARG A 171 9.01 18.10 -1.86
N ARG A 172 7.80 18.65 -1.94
CA ARG A 172 7.48 19.99 -1.40
C ARG A 172 7.65 20.02 0.12
N ASP A 173 7.11 19.04 0.83
CA ASP A 173 7.27 18.90 2.28
C ASP A 173 8.75 18.83 2.66
N ALA A 174 9.55 18.06 1.91
CA ALA A 174 10.99 17.95 2.12
C ALA A 174 11.68 19.31 2.01
N ARG A 175 11.36 20.11 0.99
CA ARG A 175 11.91 21.46 0.82
C ARG A 175 11.47 22.40 1.95
N GLN A 176 10.21 22.34 2.38
CA GLN A 176 9.71 23.12 3.52
C GLN A 176 10.44 22.83 4.83
N GLN A 177 10.97 21.62 5.04
CA GLN A 177 11.78 21.32 6.23
C GLN A 177 13.08 22.14 6.33
N LEU A 178 13.53 22.76 5.23
CA LEU A 178 14.72 23.59 5.18
C LEU A 178 14.46 25.06 5.53
N ALA A 179 13.19 25.51 5.58
CA ALA A 179 12.83 26.90 5.88
C ALA A 179 13.51 27.48 7.14
N PRO A 180 13.67 26.74 8.27
CA PRO A 180 14.36 27.28 9.46
C PRO A 180 15.85 27.59 9.27
N ILE A 181 16.47 27.06 8.21
CA ILE A 181 17.89 27.21 7.91
C ILE A 181 18.14 27.74 6.50
N GLU A 182 17.10 28.24 5.82
CA GLU A 182 17.15 28.67 4.42
C GLU A 182 18.16 29.80 4.21
N THR A 183 18.15 30.82 5.07
CA THR A 183 19.11 31.92 5.04
C THR A 183 20.57 31.46 5.17
N LEU A 184 20.81 30.35 5.89
CA LEU A 184 22.15 29.79 6.06
C LEU A 184 22.57 28.97 4.82
N ILE A 185 21.61 28.30 4.18
CA ILE A 185 21.81 27.56 2.92
C ILE A 185 22.15 28.54 1.80
N GLU A 186 21.45 29.67 1.69
CA GLU A 186 21.70 30.69 0.67
C GLU A 186 23.13 31.26 0.74
N ARG A 187 23.64 31.44 1.96
CA ARG A 187 25.01 31.93 2.21
C ARG A 187 26.09 30.86 2.01
N THR A 188 25.72 29.59 1.83
CA THR A 188 26.65 28.48 1.72
C THR A 188 26.46 27.74 0.39
N PRO A 189 27.07 28.22 -0.73
CA PRO A 189 26.90 27.62 -2.05
C PRO A 189 27.18 26.12 -2.11
N GLN A 190 28.18 25.66 -1.34
CA GLN A 190 28.54 24.24 -1.23
C GLN A 190 27.40 23.37 -0.71
N VAL A 191 26.58 23.89 0.21
CA VAL A 191 25.43 23.18 0.78
C VAL A 191 24.31 23.10 -0.24
N LYS A 192 24.03 24.20 -0.96
CA LYS A 192 23.06 24.22 -2.05
C LYS A 192 23.42 23.19 -3.13
N ALA A 193 24.70 23.12 -3.53
CA ALA A 193 25.18 22.12 -4.49
C ALA A 193 25.01 20.67 -3.98
N ARG A 194 25.28 20.40 -2.70
CA ARG A 194 25.07 19.06 -2.11
C ARG A 194 23.61 18.63 -2.05
N LEU A 195 22.71 19.55 -1.70
CA LEU A 195 21.27 19.28 -1.70
C LEU A 195 20.76 19.01 -3.12
N ALA A 196 21.16 19.83 -4.08
CA ALA A 196 20.82 19.63 -5.49
C ALA A 196 21.41 18.33 -6.05
N GLY A 197 22.66 18.01 -5.73
CA GLY A 197 23.31 16.76 -6.14
C GLY A 197 22.61 15.52 -5.59
N PHE A 198 22.21 15.55 -4.31
CA PHE A 198 21.42 14.47 -3.73
C PHE A 198 20.04 14.34 -4.41
N GLU A 199 19.35 15.45 -4.68
CA GLU A 199 18.08 15.41 -5.41
C GLU A 199 18.24 14.84 -6.82
N ALA A 200 19.31 15.19 -7.53
CA ALA A 200 19.64 14.64 -8.84
C ALA A 200 19.93 13.14 -8.79
N THR A 201 20.64 12.64 -7.77
CA THR A 201 20.83 11.19 -7.57
C THR A 201 19.53 10.47 -7.22
N ALA A 202 18.68 11.10 -6.39
CA ALA A 202 17.43 10.52 -5.92
C ALA A 202 16.40 10.36 -7.05
N PHE A 203 16.29 11.36 -7.93
CA PHE A 203 15.24 11.45 -8.97
C PHE A 203 15.77 11.45 -10.41
N GLY A 204 17.07 11.24 -10.63
CA GLY A 204 17.64 11.23 -11.96
C GLY A 204 17.04 10.17 -12.90
N PRO A 205 17.34 10.21 -14.20
CA PRO A 205 16.91 9.17 -15.12
C PRO A 205 17.68 7.86 -14.85
N LEU A 206 16.95 6.76 -14.66
CA LEU A 206 17.49 5.40 -14.63
C LEU A 206 16.48 4.45 -15.29
N SER A 207 16.95 3.29 -15.77
CA SER A 207 16.09 2.21 -16.26
C SER A 207 15.23 1.62 -15.13
N PHE A 208 14.16 0.92 -15.52
CA PHE A 208 13.16 0.40 -14.57
C PHE A 208 13.79 -0.40 -13.41
N GLY A 209 14.65 -1.38 -13.73
CA GLY A 209 15.26 -2.27 -12.74
C GLY A 209 16.17 -1.52 -11.77
N LEU A 210 17.02 -0.62 -12.28
CA LEU A 210 17.93 0.19 -11.47
C LEU A 210 17.18 1.24 -10.62
N ARG A 211 15.98 1.67 -11.03
CA ARG A 211 15.13 2.53 -10.19
C ARG A 211 14.56 1.77 -9.00
N ALA A 212 14.11 0.52 -9.19
CA ALA A 212 13.45 -0.26 -8.14
C ALA A 212 14.37 -0.53 -6.94
N THR A 213 15.68 -0.53 -7.15
CA THR A 213 16.70 -0.76 -6.14
C THR A 213 17.15 0.52 -5.41
N ARG A 214 16.72 1.71 -5.87
CA ARG A 214 17.05 3.01 -5.26
C ARG A 214 16.84 3.11 -3.75
N PRO A 215 15.72 2.65 -3.18
CA PRO A 215 15.49 2.77 -1.73
C PRO A 215 16.55 2.04 -0.89
N PHE A 216 17.15 0.96 -1.41
CA PHE A 216 18.11 0.14 -0.69
C PHE A 216 19.44 0.85 -0.48
N TRP A 217 19.94 1.59 -1.49
CA TRP A 217 21.21 2.32 -1.40
C TRP A 217 21.07 3.82 -1.12
N LEU A 218 19.94 4.45 -1.44
CA LEU A 218 19.74 5.86 -1.11
C LEU A 218 19.60 6.10 0.40
N ARG A 219 19.08 5.13 1.16
CA ARG A 219 19.00 5.25 2.63
C ARG A 219 20.39 5.39 3.28
N PRO A 220 21.36 4.47 3.07
CA PRO A 220 22.70 4.66 3.60
C PRO A 220 23.40 5.88 2.99
N TRP A 221 23.21 6.16 1.69
CA TRP A 221 23.76 7.35 1.06
C TRP A 221 23.24 8.66 1.67
N SER A 222 21.95 8.73 2.04
CA SER A 222 21.35 9.90 2.69
C SER A 222 21.99 10.22 4.04
N TRP A 223 22.48 9.19 4.75
CA TRP A 223 23.19 9.36 6.01
C TRP A 223 24.55 10.03 5.79
N ILE A 224 25.32 9.58 4.79
CA ILE A 224 26.62 10.17 4.40
C ILE A 224 26.43 11.59 3.90
N ALA A 225 25.49 11.80 2.96
CA ALA A 225 25.17 13.12 2.41
C ALA A 225 24.75 14.09 3.53
N ARG A 226 23.94 13.64 4.49
CA ARG A 226 23.55 14.42 5.66
C ARG A 226 24.75 14.81 6.53
N LEU A 227 25.65 13.87 6.84
CA LEU A 227 26.84 14.15 7.65
C LEU A 227 27.72 15.21 6.99
N GLY A 228 27.97 15.07 5.69
CA GLY A 228 28.69 16.07 4.91
C GLY A 228 28.01 17.44 4.94
N THR A 229 26.69 17.50 4.72
CA THR A 229 25.93 18.75 4.71
C THR A 229 25.87 19.42 6.09
N VAL A 230 25.72 18.64 7.17
CA VAL A 230 25.83 19.15 8.54
C VAL A 230 27.22 19.73 8.77
N ALA A 231 28.29 19.02 8.42
CA ALA A 231 29.66 19.51 8.60
C ALA A 231 29.92 20.81 7.82
N ALA A 232 29.43 20.92 6.58
CA ALA A 232 29.55 22.13 5.79
C ALA A 232 28.80 23.32 6.40
N LEU A 233 27.56 23.12 6.88
CA LEU A 233 26.81 24.18 7.54
C LEU A 233 27.44 24.58 8.88
N MET A 234 28.00 23.64 9.64
CA MET A 234 28.63 23.95 10.93
C MET A 234 29.89 24.81 10.80
N ARG A 235 30.59 24.76 9.65
CA ARG A 235 31.75 25.61 9.37
C ARG A 235 31.37 27.07 9.11
N GLY A 236 30.15 27.33 8.64
CA GLY A 236 29.62 28.68 8.37
C GLY A 236 28.52 29.13 9.34
N ALA A 237 28.22 28.35 10.38
CA ALA A 237 27.12 28.64 11.31
C ALA A 237 27.57 29.59 12.42
N GLU A 238 26.97 30.79 12.45
CA GLU A 238 27.05 31.70 13.58
C GLU A 238 26.33 31.15 14.83
N SER A 239 26.66 31.68 16.01
CA SER A 239 26.08 31.31 17.31
C SER A 239 24.55 31.42 17.39
N ARG A 240 23.92 32.21 16.50
CA ARG A 240 22.46 32.35 16.38
C ARG A 240 21.73 31.08 15.96
N PHE A 241 22.36 30.15 15.25
CA PHE A 241 21.72 28.91 14.81
C PHE A 241 21.99 27.77 15.80
N ARG A 242 20.94 27.26 16.45
CA ARG A 242 21.09 26.09 17.31
C ARG A 242 21.45 24.87 16.49
N ARG A 243 22.53 24.17 16.87
CA ARG A 243 22.99 22.93 16.21
C ARG A 243 21.89 21.87 16.09
N ARG A 244 20.98 21.84 17.06
CA ARG A 244 19.82 20.93 17.08
C ARG A 244 18.85 21.21 15.91
N ASP A 245 18.64 22.47 15.56
CA ASP A 245 17.70 22.87 14.50
C ASP A 245 18.24 22.51 13.12
N ILE A 246 19.53 22.77 12.85
CA ILE A 246 20.20 22.35 11.61
C ILE A 246 20.12 20.82 11.43
N ARG A 247 20.49 20.06 12.46
CA ARG A 247 20.43 18.59 12.41
C ARG A 247 19.01 18.09 12.23
N ARG A 248 18.00 18.72 12.87
CA ARG A 248 16.59 18.34 12.75
C ARG A 248 16.06 18.63 11.34
N ALA A 249 16.30 19.82 10.81
CA ALA A 249 15.89 20.22 9.46
C ALA A 249 16.44 19.27 8.40
N LEU A 250 17.76 19.03 8.40
CA LEU A 250 18.40 18.13 7.44
C LEU A 250 17.92 16.68 7.59
N ARG A 251 17.80 16.16 8.82
CA ARG A 251 17.27 14.81 9.04
C ARG A 251 15.89 14.63 8.43
N ARG A 252 15.00 15.61 8.62
CA ARG A 252 13.64 15.57 8.10
C ARG A 252 13.60 15.74 6.58
N HIS A 253 14.44 16.62 6.02
CA HIS A 253 14.58 16.81 4.58
C HIS A 253 15.00 15.52 3.86
N PHE A 254 16.14 14.93 4.25
CA PHE A 254 16.65 13.70 3.63
C PHE A 254 15.70 12.51 3.83
N SER A 255 15.11 12.37 5.03
CA SER A 255 14.11 11.33 5.29
C SER A 255 12.86 11.49 4.42
N ALA A 256 12.38 12.72 4.23
CA ALA A 256 11.24 12.99 3.36
C ALA A 256 11.55 12.71 1.88
N GLN A 257 12.75 13.05 1.40
CA GLN A 257 13.19 12.70 0.04
C GLN A 257 13.30 11.18 -0.16
N CYS A 258 13.88 10.43 0.80
CA CYS A 258 13.91 8.98 0.71
C CYS A 258 12.50 8.38 0.64
N ARG A 259 11.55 8.88 1.45
CA ARG A 259 10.14 8.47 1.38
C ARG A 259 9.49 8.81 0.04
N ALA A 260 9.83 9.94 -0.56
CA ALA A 260 9.34 10.31 -1.89
C ALA A 260 9.86 9.34 -2.97
N VAL A 261 11.13 8.91 -2.89
CA VAL A 261 11.68 7.90 -3.80
C VAL A 261 11.04 6.53 -3.58
N GLU A 262 10.84 6.13 -2.33
CA GLU A 262 10.13 4.90 -1.98
C GLU A 262 8.72 4.87 -2.59
N LEU A 263 7.98 5.99 -2.49
CA LEU A 263 6.66 6.13 -3.11
C LEU A 263 6.73 6.12 -4.64
N ALA A 264 7.70 6.79 -5.26
CA ALA A 264 7.85 6.78 -6.71
C ALA A 264 8.10 5.37 -7.27
N VAL A 265 8.95 4.59 -6.59
CA VAL A 265 9.22 3.19 -6.94
C VAL A 265 7.96 2.34 -6.78
N PHE A 266 7.15 2.60 -5.76
CA PHE A 266 5.86 1.93 -5.59
C PHE A 266 4.90 2.18 -6.72
N GLU A 267 4.67 3.45 -7.05
CA GLU A 267 3.73 3.85 -8.09
C GLU A 267 4.12 3.21 -9.42
N GLN A 268 5.43 3.11 -9.68
CA GLN A 268 5.99 2.42 -10.84
C GLN A 268 5.77 0.89 -10.82
N ILE A 269 6.04 0.21 -9.71
CA ILE A 269 5.80 -1.24 -9.60
C ILE A 269 4.31 -1.54 -9.68
N PHE A 270 3.49 -0.73 -9.03
CA PHE A 270 2.04 -0.89 -8.95
C PHE A 270 1.36 -0.58 -10.27
N SER A 271 1.87 0.38 -11.06
CA SER A 271 1.38 0.62 -12.42
C SER A 271 1.72 -0.54 -13.36
N LEU A 272 2.95 -1.07 -13.29
CA LEU A 272 3.35 -2.26 -14.06
C LEU A 272 2.51 -3.48 -13.68
N TRP A 273 2.34 -3.73 -12.37
CA TRP A 273 1.51 -4.81 -11.88
C TRP A 273 0.08 -4.71 -12.44
N HIS A 274 -0.55 -3.54 -12.35
CA HIS A 274 -1.88 -3.34 -12.90
C HIS A 274 -1.94 -3.53 -14.42
N ALA A 275 -0.92 -3.05 -15.16
CA ALA A 275 -0.84 -3.18 -16.61
C ALA A 275 -0.77 -4.63 -17.08
N ILE A 276 -0.24 -5.54 -16.25
CA ILE A 276 -0.16 -6.98 -16.55
C ILE A 276 -1.35 -7.75 -15.97
N HIS A 277 -1.68 -7.49 -14.69
CA HIS A 277 -2.70 -8.22 -13.96
C HIS A 277 -4.09 -8.07 -14.59
N VAL A 278 -4.47 -6.85 -14.99
CA VAL A 278 -5.81 -6.58 -15.54
C VAL A 278 -6.05 -7.31 -16.88
N PRO A 279 -5.16 -7.21 -17.90
CA PRO A 279 -5.30 -8.00 -19.12
C PRO A 279 -5.35 -9.52 -18.89
N LEU A 280 -4.50 -10.04 -17.99
CA LEU A 280 -4.51 -11.46 -17.66
C LEU A 280 -5.86 -11.89 -17.05
N CYS A 281 -6.50 -11.06 -16.23
CA CYS A 281 -7.85 -11.34 -15.73
C CYS A 281 -8.87 -11.47 -16.87
N PHE A 282 -8.77 -10.64 -17.91
CA PHE A 282 -9.66 -10.72 -19.07
C PHE A 282 -9.42 -11.99 -19.88
N ILE A 283 -8.15 -12.33 -20.15
CA ILE A 283 -7.78 -13.55 -20.88
C ILE A 283 -8.27 -14.79 -20.11
N LEU A 284 -8.04 -14.82 -18.79
CA LEU A 284 -8.54 -15.87 -17.91
C LEU A 284 -10.06 -16.03 -18.03
N PHE A 285 -10.81 -14.93 -17.93
CA PHE A 285 -12.27 -14.99 -17.97
C PHE A 285 -12.78 -15.49 -19.33
N ILE A 286 -12.22 -14.99 -20.44
CA ILE A 286 -12.58 -15.44 -21.79
C ILE A 286 -12.27 -16.92 -21.96
N SER A 287 -11.06 -17.35 -21.59
CA SER A 287 -10.64 -18.75 -21.71
C SER A 287 -11.48 -19.68 -20.84
N ALA A 288 -11.88 -19.24 -19.64
CA ALA A 288 -12.81 -19.97 -18.77
C ALA A 288 -14.20 -20.14 -19.41
N VAL A 289 -14.76 -19.09 -20.02
CA VAL A 289 -16.04 -19.19 -20.75
C VAL A 289 -15.92 -20.16 -21.91
N VAL A 290 -14.86 -20.03 -22.73
CA VAL A 290 -14.61 -20.95 -23.85
C VAL A 290 -14.44 -22.38 -23.36
N HIS A 291 -13.80 -22.61 -22.21
CA HIS A 291 -13.61 -23.94 -21.63
C HIS A 291 -14.96 -24.58 -21.25
N VAL A 292 -15.81 -23.84 -20.54
CA VAL A 292 -17.15 -24.31 -20.17
C VAL A 292 -17.97 -24.63 -21.42
N VAL A 293 -17.99 -23.73 -22.40
CA VAL A 293 -18.74 -23.95 -23.65
C VAL A 293 -18.22 -25.16 -24.41
N ALA A 294 -16.90 -25.33 -24.53
CA ALA A 294 -16.30 -26.46 -25.23
C ALA A 294 -16.65 -27.81 -24.57
N VAL A 295 -16.63 -27.89 -23.24
CA VAL A 295 -16.94 -29.14 -22.51
C VAL A 295 -18.44 -29.48 -22.53
N HIS A 296 -19.32 -28.50 -22.76
CA HIS A 296 -20.77 -28.75 -22.82
C HIS A 296 -21.31 -28.96 -24.25
N LEU A 297 -20.56 -28.54 -25.27
CA LEU A 297 -20.95 -28.71 -26.68
C LEU A 297 -20.35 -29.96 -27.34
N TYR A 298 -19.27 -30.52 -26.78
CA TYR A 298 -18.57 -31.70 -27.28
C TYR A 298 -18.50 -32.77 -26.19
#